data_AF-A0A239EWD2-F1
#
_entry.id   AF-A0A239EWD2-F1
#
_cell.length_a   1.000
_cell.length_b   1.000
_cell.length_c   1.000
_cell.angle_alpha   90.00
_cell.angle_beta   90.00
_cell.angle_gamma   90.00
#
_symmetry.space_group_name_H-M   'P 1'
#
loop_
_entity.id
_entity.type
_entity.pdbx_description
1 polymer ?
#
loop_
_entity_poly.entity_id
_entity_poly.type
_entity_poly.pdbx_seq_one_letter_code
_entity_poly.pdbx_strand_id
1 'polypeptide(L)'
;MAPAACNNAARLGRLAALCVIAAALVPVSADARVRRHAKHVKNDPAQFVYVPRHNPPREWPFEFTGSQYAPVNWADIAGWSEDDHLLAFQAFRTSCKPIVAQRNSPTDSKALGTTLRDPCRAARTAEISDGAKARAFFEDHFLPLRISRLGEPEGFVTGYYEPVIDGSRTKTDVYTVPVYRRPSNLFVRGYRQSSASMPNGGDVFRKIGRRKLVPYYDRGEIEDGAIAGRGLEIVWLKSQTDLLFTQIQGSARVRLEDGGTVRINYDAHNGYRYTPVGRVLIDRGIIPREQMSMQRIRQYMEENPDAASELRRQNRSYVFFREVQLSDKDEAVGAQGVPLTPGRSIAVDKSLHVYGTPFFIEGDLPVDSDTAKTPFRRLMVAQDTGSAIVGPARADLYFGAGPEAGRVAGRMRHPARFVMLVPKSLDPSVRGHHMPLPDARPSETIAKLFPQTEPKPVEASKVENSAIDNKAAAKPDTSRSETSVASKPAAPAVTMTTPLPVAKPAAAVVGPAPTSPPAAATTVPLPEARPAVAPQVAAEAKSQKKPEVKPEVKREVKPKRAKARHRVYRRAVKQPQSLFRFPWQ
;
A
#
# COMPACT_ATOMS: atom_id res chain seq x y z
N MET A 1 -48.25 33.66 56.68
CA MET A 1 -49.03 32.45 57.02
C MET A 1 -48.16 31.22 56.85
N ALA A 2 -48.50 30.09 57.47
CA ALA A 2 -47.64 28.91 57.61
C ALA A 2 -47.70 27.95 56.38
N PRO A 3 -46.74 26.99 56.24
CA PRO A 3 -46.51 26.22 55.00
C PRO A 3 -46.72 24.70 55.12
N ALA A 4 -46.50 23.97 54.02
CA ALA A 4 -46.16 22.53 53.93
C ALA A 4 -45.42 22.31 52.57
N ALA A 5 -44.28 21.62 52.38
CA ALA A 5 -43.50 20.61 53.13
C ALA A 5 -44.19 19.24 53.27
N CYS A 6 -43.55 18.07 53.20
CA CYS A 6 -42.20 17.62 52.80
C CYS A 6 -42.35 16.15 52.30
N ASN A 7 -41.65 15.65 51.26
CA ASN A 7 -40.23 15.29 51.14
C ASN A 7 -39.81 13.99 51.87
N ASN A 8 -39.04 13.14 51.17
CA ASN A 8 -38.18 12.02 51.67
C ASN A 8 -38.81 10.70 52.23
N ALA A 9 -38.12 9.54 52.25
CA ALA A 9 -37.02 8.99 51.43
C ALA A 9 -36.67 7.51 51.81
N ALA A 10 -35.77 6.89 51.03
CA ALA A 10 -34.62 6.07 51.49
C ALA A 10 -34.71 4.56 51.90
N ARG A 11 -34.07 3.72 51.05
CA ARG A 11 -32.92 2.79 51.33
C ARG A 11 -33.12 1.29 51.69
N LEU A 12 -32.34 0.46 50.95
CA LEU A 12 -31.58 -0.77 51.28
C LEU A 12 -32.28 -1.92 52.07
N GLY A 13 -32.25 -3.19 51.68
CA GLY A 13 -31.24 -3.95 50.91
C GLY A 13 -30.79 -5.20 51.70
N ARG A 14 -30.72 -6.38 51.03
CA ARG A 14 -30.20 -7.69 51.51
C ARG A 14 -30.27 -8.73 50.36
N LEU A 15 -29.97 -10.02 50.59
CA LEU A 15 -28.62 -10.62 50.52
C LEU A 15 -28.72 -12.16 50.46
N ALA A 16 -27.82 -12.82 49.69
CA ALA A 16 -27.55 -14.28 49.67
C ALA A 16 -28.70 -15.24 49.21
N ALA A 17 -28.45 -16.49 48.78
CA ALA A 17 -27.29 -17.11 48.09
C ALA A 17 -27.60 -18.54 47.53
N LEU A 18 -26.89 -18.92 46.45
CA LEU A 18 -26.34 -20.25 46.07
C LEU A 18 -27.19 -21.56 45.91
N CYS A 19 -26.82 -22.30 44.84
CA CYS A 19 -26.81 -23.77 44.66
C CYS A 19 -28.12 -24.58 44.48
N VAL A 20 -28.16 -25.80 43.90
CA VAL A 20 -27.50 -26.49 42.73
C VAL A 20 -28.11 -27.92 42.59
N ILE A 21 -27.71 -28.74 41.58
CA ILE A 21 -28.15 -30.13 41.27
C ILE A 21 -29.48 -30.21 40.46
N ALA A 22 -29.68 -30.86 39.30
CA ALA A 22 -28.91 -31.68 38.32
C ALA A 22 -29.24 -33.19 38.22
N ALA A 23 -29.54 -33.65 36.97
CA ALA A 23 -29.55 -35.04 36.46
C ALA A 23 -30.59 -36.06 37.05
N ALA A 24 -30.97 -37.17 36.39
CA ALA A 24 -31.05 -37.55 34.95
C ALA A 24 -31.75 -38.94 34.80
N LEU A 25 -31.84 -39.45 33.55
CA LEU A 25 -32.04 -40.85 33.10
C LEU A 25 -33.46 -41.42 32.85
N VAL A 26 -33.52 -42.27 31.82
CA VAL A 26 -34.63 -43.13 31.33
C VAL A 26 -34.17 -44.60 31.46
N PRO A 27 -35.03 -45.64 31.38
CA PRO A 27 -35.04 -46.48 30.16
C PRO A 27 -36.31 -47.34 29.85
N VAL A 28 -36.39 -47.91 28.62
CA VAL A 28 -36.88 -49.28 28.24
C VAL A 28 -38.38 -49.65 28.51
N SER A 29 -39.17 -50.37 27.67
CA SER A 29 -39.19 -50.85 26.25
C SER A 29 -40.67 -51.30 25.94
N ALA A 30 -41.12 -52.15 24.98
CA ALA A 30 -40.54 -53.13 24.04
C ALA A 30 -41.48 -53.49 22.84
N ASP A 31 -41.24 -54.65 22.22
CA ASP A 31 -41.84 -55.27 21.01
C ASP A 31 -43.37 -55.53 20.98
N ALA A 32 -43.95 -55.42 19.77
CA ALA A 32 -44.96 -56.34 19.24
C ALA A 32 -44.86 -56.41 17.69
N ARG A 33 -45.04 -57.61 17.10
CA ARG A 33 -44.89 -57.88 15.64
C ARG A 33 -46.24 -58.15 14.96
N VAL A 34 -46.18 -58.57 13.67
CA VAL A 34 -47.27 -59.13 12.81
C VAL A 34 -48.10 -58.03 12.09
N ARG A 35 -48.31 -58.03 10.77
CA ARG A 35 -47.91 -58.94 9.66
C ARG A 35 -47.65 -58.14 8.38
N ARG A 36 -46.92 -58.71 7.40
CA ARG A 36 -46.75 -58.13 6.05
C ARG A 36 -47.93 -58.50 5.15
N HIS A 37 -48.36 -57.58 4.29
CA HIS A 37 -48.82 -57.91 2.93
C HIS A 37 -48.38 -56.80 1.98
N ALA A 38 -47.71 -57.16 0.89
CA ALA A 38 -47.22 -56.21 -0.10
C ALA A 38 -48.31 -55.86 -1.12
N LYS A 39 -48.37 -54.59 -1.53
CA LYS A 39 -48.93 -54.18 -2.82
C LYS A 39 -47.83 -53.56 -3.65
N HIS A 40 -47.69 -53.98 -4.91
CA HIS A 40 -46.74 -53.39 -5.84
C HIS A 40 -47.13 -51.93 -6.13
N VAL A 41 -46.27 -51.00 -5.73
CA VAL A 41 -46.14 -49.71 -6.41
C VAL A 41 -45.11 -49.91 -7.51
N LYS A 42 -45.42 -49.51 -8.74
CA LYS A 42 -44.44 -49.48 -9.82
C LYS A 42 -43.50 -48.30 -9.57
N ASN A 43 -42.19 -48.55 -9.50
CA ASN A 43 -41.22 -47.46 -9.51
C ASN A 43 -41.22 -46.82 -10.89
N ASP A 44 -41.63 -45.57 -10.96
CA ASP A 44 -41.41 -44.68 -12.11
C ASP A 44 -39.89 -44.54 -12.31
N PRO A 45 -39.32 -44.70 -13.52
CA PRO A 45 -37.89 -44.55 -13.74
C PRO A 45 -37.48 -43.10 -13.41
N ALA A 46 -36.76 -42.95 -12.30
CA ALA A 46 -36.43 -41.64 -11.74
C ALA A 46 -35.83 -40.70 -12.80
N GLN A 47 -36.42 -39.52 -12.94
CA GLN A 47 -35.80 -38.43 -13.68
C GLN A 47 -34.42 -38.17 -13.08
N PHE A 48 -33.37 -38.50 -13.83
CA PHE A 48 -32.01 -38.09 -13.49
C PHE A 48 -31.91 -36.57 -13.65
N VAL A 49 -32.34 -35.85 -12.62
CA VAL A 49 -32.03 -34.43 -12.45
C VAL A 49 -30.52 -34.33 -12.46
N TYR A 50 -29.97 -33.84 -13.56
CA TYR A 50 -28.58 -33.43 -13.64
C TYR A 50 -28.43 -32.20 -12.74
N VAL A 51 -28.26 -32.44 -11.44
CA VAL A 51 -27.68 -31.46 -10.53
C VAL A 51 -26.28 -31.21 -11.09
N PRO A 52 -25.98 -30.02 -11.63
CA PRO A 52 -24.62 -29.74 -12.07
C PRO A 52 -23.77 -29.86 -10.83
N ARG A 53 -22.79 -30.77 -10.84
CA ARG A 53 -21.76 -30.75 -9.81
C ARG A 53 -21.17 -29.35 -9.87
N HIS A 54 -21.39 -28.55 -8.82
CA HIS A 54 -20.64 -27.32 -8.67
C HIS A 54 -19.17 -27.70 -8.80
N ASN A 55 -18.50 -27.18 -9.84
CA ASN A 55 -17.06 -27.25 -9.89
C ASN A 55 -16.59 -26.70 -8.54
N PRO A 56 -15.78 -27.45 -7.75
CA PRO A 56 -15.24 -26.90 -6.52
C PRO A 56 -14.58 -25.57 -6.88
N PRO A 57 -14.82 -24.50 -6.10
CA PRO A 57 -14.21 -23.21 -6.39
C PRO A 57 -12.72 -23.44 -6.55
N ARG A 58 -12.12 -22.94 -7.63
CA ARG A 58 -10.70 -23.21 -7.92
C ARG A 58 -9.88 -22.64 -6.77
N GLU A 59 -9.43 -23.51 -5.87
CA GLU A 59 -8.58 -23.14 -4.74
C GLU A 59 -7.22 -22.68 -5.29
N TRP A 60 -7.13 -21.37 -5.51
CA TRP A 60 -5.86 -20.72 -5.82
C TRP A 60 -4.89 -20.99 -4.67
N PRO A 61 -3.60 -21.29 -4.95
CA PRO A 61 -2.63 -21.63 -3.90
C PRO A 61 -2.18 -20.41 -3.06
N PHE A 62 -2.97 -19.33 -3.10
CA PHE A 62 -2.84 -18.07 -2.41
C PHE A 62 -4.23 -17.43 -2.27
N GLU A 63 -4.47 -16.71 -1.17
CA GLU A 63 -5.67 -15.89 -0.96
C GLU A 63 -5.26 -14.46 -0.59
N PHE A 64 -5.91 -13.47 -1.19
CA PHE A 64 -5.77 -12.05 -0.83
C PHE A 64 -7.05 -11.57 -0.14
N THR A 65 -7.02 -11.45 1.19
CA THR A 65 -8.19 -11.14 2.01
C THR A 65 -8.90 -9.84 1.58
N GLY A 66 -10.22 -9.90 1.42
CA GLY A 66 -11.06 -8.75 1.04
C GLY A 66 -10.88 -8.28 -0.41
N SER A 67 -10.28 -9.10 -1.26
CA SER A 67 -10.10 -8.82 -2.69
C SER A 67 -11.00 -9.69 -3.57
N GLN A 68 -11.06 -9.34 -4.84
CA GLN A 68 -11.51 -10.19 -5.93
C GLN A 68 -10.45 -10.17 -7.02
N TYR A 69 -10.21 -11.31 -7.68
CA TYR A 69 -9.19 -11.40 -8.73
C TYR A 69 -9.55 -12.39 -9.84
N ALA A 70 -9.09 -12.07 -11.05
CA ALA A 70 -9.31 -12.86 -12.26
C ALA A 70 -8.02 -12.97 -13.08
N PRO A 71 -7.68 -14.16 -13.62
CA PRO A 71 -6.64 -14.30 -14.62
C PRO A 71 -6.93 -13.44 -15.85
N VAL A 72 -5.88 -12.97 -16.51
CA VAL A 72 -5.94 -12.25 -17.78
C VAL A 72 -4.96 -12.89 -18.76
N ASN A 73 -5.13 -12.69 -20.07
CA ASN A 73 -4.05 -12.94 -21.03
C ASN A 73 -3.21 -11.68 -21.21
N TRP A 74 -1.94 -11.81 -21.58
CA TRP A 74 -1.05 -10.66 -21.83
C TRP A 74 -1.57 -9.72 -22.93
N ALA A 75 -2.31 -10.26 -23.91
CA ALA A 75 -2.97 -9.48 -24.97
C ALA A 75 -4.19 -8.67 -24.49
N ASP A 76 -4.77 -9.00 -23.33
CA ASP A 76 -5.97 -8.35 -22.76
C ASP A 76 -5.61 -7.20 -21.77
N ILE A 77 -4.33 -6.85 -21.70
CA ILE A 77 -3.79 -5.80 -20.84
C ILE A 77 -3.48 -4.59 -21.73
N ALA A 78 -4.32 -3.55 -21.63
CA ALA A 78 -4.21 -2.40 -22.52
C ALA A 78 -2.90 -1.64 -22.27
N GLY A 79 -2.11 -1.43 -23.32
CA GLY A 79 -0.81 -0.78 -23.23
C GLY A 79 0.33 -1.66 -22.71
N TRP A 80 0.13 -2.97 -22.53
CA TRP A 80 1.20 -3.87 -22.08
C TRP A 80 2.38 -3.84 -23.05
N SER A 81 2.16 -4.03 -24.36
CA SER A 81 3.24 -4.12 -25.35
C SER A 81 4.01 -2.81 -25.54
N GLU A 82 3.41 -1.70 -25.17
CA GLU A 82 3.87 -0.33 -25.36
C GLU A 82 4.68 0.23 -24.19
N ASP A 83 4.76 -0.48 -23.05
CA ASP A 83 5.51 -0.02 -21.88
C ASP A 83 7.03 -0.23 -22.01
N ASP A 84 7.81 0.66 -21.37
CA ASP A 84 9.24 0.45 -21.16
C ASP A 84 9.49 -0.55 -20.02
N HIS A 85 9.40 -1.83 -20.40
CA HIS A 85 9.70 -2.98 -19.56
C HIS A 85 11.15 -3.00 -19.08
N LEU A 86 12.10 -2.34 -19.77
CA LEU A 86 13.50 -2.34 -19.36
C LEU A 86 13.68 -1.52 -18.09
N LEU A 87 13.03 -0.36 -17.98
CA LEU A 87 12.95 0.41 -16.73
C LEU A 87 12.23 -0.36 -15.62
N ALA A 88 11.13 -1.06 -15.93
CA ALA A 88 10.43 -1.90 -14.96
C ALA A 88 11.30 -3.07 -14.45
N PHE A 89 12.06 -3.72 -15.35
CA PHE A 89 13.00 -4.78 -15.01
C PHE A 89 14.18 -4.26 -14.18
N GLN A 90 14.70 -3.06 -14.45
CA GLN A 90 15.75 -2.43 -13.64
C GLN A 90 15.28 -2.16 -12.19
N ALA A 91 14.04 -1.68 -12.03
CA ALA A 91 13.42 -1.52 -10.71
C ALA A 91 13.23 -2.88 -10.01
N PHE A 92 12.68 -3.88 -10.71
CA PHE A 92 12.46 -5.23 -10.17
C PHE A 92 13.78 -5.90 -9.75
N ARG A 93 14.81 -5.89 -10.61
CA ARG A 93 16.15 -6.42 -10.32
C ARG A 93 16.82 -5.72 -9.13
N THR A 94 16.44 -4.47 -8.84
CA THR A 94 16.88 -3.75 -7.63
C THR A 94 16.20 -4.29 -6.37
N SER A 95 14.88 -4.52 -6.39
CA SER A 95 14.14 -5.24 -5.33
C SER A 95 14.64 -6.66 -5.08
N CYS A 96 15.17 -7.33 -6.10
CA CYS A 96 15.68 -8.69 -5.98
C CYS A 96 16.93 -8.83 -5.09
N LYS A 97 17.69 -7.76 -4.87
CA LYS A 97 18.88 -7.76 -3.99
C LYS A 97 18.54 -8.22 -2.56
N PRO A 98 17.63 -7.56 -1.81
CA PRO A 98 17.22 -8.04 -0.49
C PRO A 98 16.44 -9.36 -0.52
N ILE A 99 15.57 -9.59 -1.52
CA ILE A 99 14.73 -10.80 -1.61
C ILE A 99 15.57 -12.09 -1.69
N VAL A 100 16.66 -12.08 -2.46
CA VAL A 100 17.57 -13.23 -2.55
C VAL A 100 18.51 -13.32 -1.34
N ALA A 101 18.82 -12.19 -0.69
CA ALA A 101 19.68 -12.14 0.50
C ALA A 101 19.00 -12.61 1.81
N GLN A 102 17.67 -12.53 1.91
CA GLN A 102 16.91 -13.05 3.06
C GLN A 102 17.17 -14.55 3.25
N ARG A 103 17.70 -14.96 4.41
CA ARG A 103 17.99 -16.39 4.70
C ARG A 103 16.85 -17.13 5.40
N ASN A 104 16.06 -16.42 6.19
CA ASN A 104 14.93 -17.00 6.92
C ASN A 104 13.67 -16.99 6.04
N SER A 105 12.72 -17.88 6.33
CA SER A 105 11.34 -17.71 5.88
C SER A 105 10.73 -16.46 6.53
N PRO A 106 9.85 -15.72 5.84
CA PRO A 106 9.00 -14.71 6.46
C PRO A 106 8.20 -15.33 7.60
N THR A 107 8.01 -14.56 8.68
CA THR A 107 7.07 -14.89 9.75
C THR A 107 5.61 -14.73 9.32
N ASP A 108 5.38 -13.96 8.27
CA ASP A 108 4.05 -13.52 7.84
C ASP A 108 3.54 -14.45 6.73
N SER A 109 2.40 -15.10 6.95
CA SER A 109 1.73 -15.98 5.99
C SER A 109 0.99 -15.20 4.89
N LYS A 110 1.73 -14.39 4.12
CA LYS A 110 1.20 -13.59 3.01
C LYS A 110 1.03 -14.44 1.75
N ALA A 111 0.04 -14.07 0.93
CA ALA A 111 -0.33 -14.75 -0.33
C ALA A 111 0.86 -15.16 -1.22
N LEU A 112 1.83 -14.26 -1.43
CA LEU A 112 3.02 -14.51 -2.26
C LEU A 112 4.23 -15.04 -1.47
N GLY A 113 4.17 -15.07 -0.14
CA GLY A 113 5.17 -15.63 0.78
C GLY A 113 6.63 -15.37 0.36
N THR A 114 7.26 -16.40 -0.18
CA THR A 114 8.66 -16.39 -0.68
C THR A 114 8.80 -16.57 -2.19
N THR A 115 7.70 -16.66 -2.96
CA THR A 115 7.75 -17.14 -4.36
C THR A 115 8.43 -16.17 -5.33
N LEU A 116 8.55 -14.89 -4.97
CA LEU A 116 9.38 -13.92 -5.70
C LEU A 116 10.87 -14.26 -5.73
N ARG A 117 11.36 -15.17 -4.87
CA ARG A 117 12.78 -15.56 -4.83
C ARG A 117 13.29 -16.15 -6.13
N ASP A 118 12.47 -16.91 -6.85
CA ASP A 118 12.89 -17.63 -8.05
C ASP A 118 12.98 -16.74 -9.30
N PRO A 119 11.96 -15.91 -9.66
CA PRO A 119 12.16 -14.87 -10.66
C PRO A 119 13.27 -13.89 -10.26
N CYS A 120 13.48 -13.62 -8.96
CA CYS A 120 14.61 -12.79 -8.53
C CYS A 120 15.99 -13.46 -8.63
N ARG A 121 16.08 -14.80 -8.63
CA ARG A 121 17.31 -15.52 -8.98
C ARG A 121 17.59 -15.39 -10.48
N ALA A 122 16.57 -15.59 -11.31
CA ALA A 122 16.67 -15.45 -12.76
C ALA A 122 17.02 -14.01 -13.18
N ALA A 123 16.34 -12.98 -12.65
CA ALA A 123 16.61 -11.56 -12.92
C ALA A 123 18.04 -11.12 -12.54
N ARG A 124 18.70 -11.85 -11.63
CA ARG A 124 20.08 -11.58 -11.23
C ARG A 124 21.11 -12.17 -12.20
N THR A 125 20.76 -13.21 -12.96
CA THR A 125 21.61 -13.86 -13.96
C THR A 125 21.25 -13.50 -15.41
N ALA A 126 20.10 -12.87 -15.64
CA ALA A 126 19.64 -12.50 -16.98
C ALA A 126 20.30 -11.22 -17.51
N GLU A 127 20.95 -11.33 -18.66
CA GLU A 127 21.57 -10.22 -19.40
C GLU A 127 20.54 -9.49 -20.28
N ILE A 128 19.62 -8.77 -19.62
CA ILE A 128 18.56 -8.02 -20.28
C ILE A 128 19.05 -6.61 -20.62
N SER A 129 19.19 -6.37 -21.92
CA SER A 129 19.69 -5.14 -22.54
C SER A 129 18.61 -4.24 -23.13
N ASP A 130 17.40 -4.76 -23.35
CA ASP A 130 16.37 -4.15 -24.19
C ASP A 130 14.95 -4.49 -23.69
N GLY A 131 13.96 -3.70 -24.14
CA GLY A 131 12.57 -3.83 -23.72
C GLY A 131 11.90 -5.14 -24.15
N ALA A 132 12.32 -5.74 -25.27
CA ALA A 132 11.74 -6.99 -25.76
C ALA A 132 12.12 -8.18 -24.86
N LYS A 133 13.41 -8.32 -24.53
CA LYS A 133 13.89 -9.30 -23.54
C LYS A 133 13.30 -9.02 -22.15
N ALA A 134 13.14 -7.76 -21.78
CA ALA A 134 12.56 -7.38 -20.50
C ALA A 134 11.08 -7.78 -20.39
N ARG A 135 10.29 -7.60 -21.46
CA ARG A 135 8.91 -8.08 -21.54
C ARG A 135 8.84 -9.60 -21.49
N ALA A 136 9.62 -10.28 -22.33
CA ALA A 136 9.70 -11.73 -22.36
C ALA A 136 10.02 -12.31 -20.97
N PHE A 137 10.95 -11.74 -20.21
CA PHE A 137 11.23 -12.14 -18.83
C PHE A 137 10.00 -12.09 -17.90
N PHE A 138 9.15 -11.06 -18.01
CA PHE A 138 7.92 -11.01 -17.22
C PHE A 138 6.89 -12.04 -17.72
N GLU A 139 6.74 -12.19 -19.04
CA GLU A 139 5.86 -13.18 -19.69
C GLU A 139 6.27 -14.63 -19.38
N ASP A 140 7.58 -14.90 -19.23
CA ASP A 140 8.18 -16.21 -18.96
C ASP A 140 8.07 -16.61 -17.48
N HIS A 141 8.23 -15.68 -16.53
CA HIS A 141 8.29 -16.00 -15.12
C HIS A 141 7.01 -15.73 -14.31
N PHE A 142 6.06 -14.96 -14.83
CA PHE A 142 4.86 -14.56 -14.11
C PHE A 142 3.57 -14.89 -14.87
N LEU A 143 2.44 -14.81 -14.16
CA LEU A 143 1.09 -14.75 -14.73
C LEU A 143 0.46 -13.40 -14.35
N PRO A 144 -0.28 -12.75 -15.27
CA PRO A 144 -1.01 -11.54 -14.96
C PRO A 144 -2.36 -11.86 -14.32
N LEU A 145 -2.63 -11.23 -13.18
CA LEU A 145 -3.84 -11.40 -12.39
C LEU A 145 -4.47 -10.04 -12.11
N ARG A 146 -5.61 -9.73 -12.73
CA ARG A 146 -6.35 -8.48 -12.47
C ARG A 146 -6.96 -8.56 -11.07
N ILE A 147 -6.73 -7.56 -10.23
CA ILE A 147 -7.11 -7.54 -8.81
C ILE A 147 -7.83 -6.24 -8.46
N SER A 148 -8.91 -6.34 -7.68
CA SER A 148 -9.61 -5.20 -7.06
C SER A 148 -10.07 -5.53 -5.63
N ARG A 149 -10.66 -4.56 -4.92
CA ARG A 149 -11.34 -4.86 -3.64
C ARG A 149 -12.66 -5.58 -3.94
N LEU A 150 -13.07 -6.50 -3.08
CA LEU A 150 -14.34 -7.20 -3.23
C LEU A 150 -15.50 -6.19 -3.30
N GLY A 151 -16.28 -6.24 -4.39
CA GLY A 151 -17.38 -5.31 -4.65
C GLY A 151 -17.00 -3.97 -5.30
N GLU A 152 -15.71 -3.68 -5.50
CA GLU A 152 -15.23 -2.51 -6.26
C GLU A 152 -14.65 -2.98 -7.61
N PRO A 153 -15.05 -2.42 -8.77
CA PRO A 153 -14.55 -2.87 -10.07
C PRO A 153 -13.13 -2.37 -10.37
N GLU A 154 -12.68 -1.32 -9.70
CA GLU A 154 -11.40 -0.65 -9.93
C GLU A 154 -10.69 -0.40 -8.60
N GLY A 155 -9.36 -0.27 -8.64
CA GLY A 155 -8.54 0.15 -7.51
C GLY A 155 -8.37 1.68 -7.47
N PHE A 156 -7.49 2.16 -6.59
CA PHE A 156 -7.30 3.58 -6.35
C PHE A 156 -5.83 4.00 -6.22
N VAL A 157 -5.46 5.07 -6.91
CA VAL A 157 -4.10 5.61 -6.96
C VAL A 157 -3.99 7.05 -6.46
N THR A 158 -2.88 7.31 -5.77
CA THR A 158 -2.41 8.64 -5.37
C THR A 158 -0.95 8.81 -5.78
N GLY A 159 -0.34 9.96 -5.50
CA GLY A 159 1.07 10.21 -5.79
C GLY A 159 1.83 10.74 -4.59
N TYR A 160 3.10 10.33 -4.48
CA TYR A 160 4.06 10.79 -3.49
C TYR A 160 5.43 11.09 -4.14
N TYR A 161 6.25 11.87 -3.45
CA TYR A 161 7.50 12.44 -3.98
C TYR A 161 8.49 12.75 -2.85
N GLU A 162 9.76 12.94 -3.16
CA GLU A 162 10.75 13.44 -2.19
C GLU A 162 10.78 14.99 -2.22
N PRO A 163 10.22 15.69 -1.21
CA PRO A 163 10.22 17.15 -1.18
C PRO A 163 11.64 17.70 -1.00
N VAL A 164 11.91 18.79 -1.71
CA VAL A 164 13.11 19.62 -1.51
C VAL A 164 12.68 20.88 -0.78
N ILE A 165 13.22 21.10 0.42
CA ILE A 165 12.86 22.18 1.35
C ILE A 165 14.13 22.84 1.90
N ASP A 166 14.00 24.02 2.51
CA ASP A 166 15.13 24.71 3.15
C ASP A 166 15.17 24.42 4.65
N GLY A 167 16.36 24.37 5.21
CA GLY A 167 16.60 24.19 6.65
C GLY A 167 17.97 24.68 7.11
N SER A 168 18.22 24.56 8.40
CA SER A 168 19.54 24.76 9.01
C SER A 168 19.91 23.60 9.93
N ARG A 169 21.21 23.35 10.15
CA ARG A 169 21.66 22.42 11.20
C ARG A 169 21.53 23.00 12.62
N THR A 170 21.36 24.31 12.76
CA THR A 170 21.16 25.01 14.02
C THR A 170 19.79 25.70 14.05
N LYS A 171 19.27 25.97 15.25
CA LYS A 171 18.08 26.81 15.40
C LYS A 171 18.45 28.26 15.09
N THR A 172 17.64 28.95 14.30
CA THR A 172 17.72 30.40 14.10
C THR A 172 16.33 31.03 14.27
N ASP A 173 16.23 32.35 14.14
CA ASP A 173 14.94 33.06 14.17
C ASP A 173 14.03 32.69 12.97
N VAL A 174 14.64 32.20 11.89
CA VAL A 174 13.95 31.70 10.68
C VAL A 174 13.70 30.19 10.77
N TYR A 175 14.71 29.40 11.17
CA TYR A 175 14.62 27.95 11.28
C TYR A 175 14.31 27.54 12.71
N THR A 176 13.02 27.58 13.05
CA THR A 176 12.53 27.41 14.43
C THR A 176 11.93 26.03 14.72
N VAL A 177 11.66 25.21 13.69
CA VAL A 177 10.90 23.95 13.78
C VAL A 177 11.82 22.72 13.71
N PRO A 178 11.98 21.92 14.78
CA PRO A 178 12.94 20.82 14.81
C PRO A 178 12.47 19.55 14.09
N VAL A 179 13.32 18.99 13.23
CA VAL A 179 13.18 17.62 12.70
C VAL A 179 13.84 16.64 13.68
N TYR A 180 13.05 15.79 14.34
CA TYR A 180 13.55 14.86 15.34
C TYR A 180 13.97 13.50 14.77
N ARG A 181 15.10 12.98 15.27
CA ARG A 181 15.49 11.57 15.12
C ARG A 181 14.74 10.67 16.11
N ARG A 182 14.72 9.35 15.87
CA ARG A 182 14.09 8.38 16.80
C ARG A 182 14.62 8.56 18.24
N PRO A 183 13.74 8.84 19.22
CA PRO A 183 14.14 8.97 20.61
C PRO A 183 14.56 7.63 21.23
N SER A 184 15.64 7.61 22.01
CA SER A 184 16.17 6.39 22.66
C SER A 184 15.22 5.72 23.67
N ASN A 185 14.14 6.42 24.06
CA ASN A 185 13.08 5.93 24.95
C ASN A 185 11.78 5.55 24.20
N LEU A 186 11.81 5.45 22.86
CA LEU A 186 10.72 4.97 22.02
C LEU A 186 10.83 3.45 21.86
N PHE A 187 9.89 2.69 22.42
CA PHE A 187 9.91 1.23 22.47
C PHE A 187 8.73 0.63 21.72
N VAL A 188 8.97 -0.45 20.98
CA VAL A 188 7.92 -1.31 20.39
C VAL A 188 8.16 -2.74 20.81
N ARG A 189 7.09 -3.47 21.13
CA ARG A 189 7.18 -4.87 21.60
C ARG A 189 7.79 -5.74 20.49
N GLY A 190 8.81 -6.54 20.84
CA GLY A 190 9.55 -7.39 19.89
C GLY A 190 10.71 -6.71 19.16
N TYR A 191 10.81 -5.37 19.14
CA TYR A 191 11.85 -4.63 18.42
C TYR A 191 12.92 -4.07 19.38
N ARG A 192 14.15 -3.91 18.87
CA ARG A 192 15.30 -3.33 19.61
C ARG A 192 15.65 -1.96 19.01
N GLN A 193 16.34 -1.10 19.76
CA GLN A 193 16.84 0.15 19.19
C GLN A 193 17.78 -0.08 18.00
N SER A 194 18.57 -1.17 18.03
CA SER A 194 19.44 -1.59 16.94
C SER A 194 18.71 -2.29 15.76
N SER A 195 17.38 -2.35 15.75
CA SER A 195 16.64 -2.85 14.59
C SER A 195 16.81 -1.88 13.41
N ALA A 196 17.15 -2.40 12.24
CA ALA A 196 17.43 -1.62 11.03
C ALA A 196 16.20 -0.85 10.50
N SER A 197 15.00 -1.28 10.89
CA SER A 197 13.76 -0.53 10.74
C SER A 197 12.79 -0.88 11.87
N MET A 198 11.92 0.07 12.18
CA MET A 198 10.74 -0.14 13.03
C MET A 198 9.56 -0.68 12.18
N PRO A 199 8.52 -1.28 12.76
CA PRO A 199 7.30 -1.56 12.02
C PRO A 199 6.62 -0.26 11.54
N ASN A 200 5.77 -0.36 10.53
CA ASN A 200 5.05 0.79 9.93
C ASN A 200 3.71 1.07 10.65
N GLY A 201 3.52 0.51 11.85
CA GLY A 201 2.25 0.51 12.59
C GLY A 201 2.29 -0.36 13.85
N GLY A 202 1.26 -0.25 14.68
CA GLY A 202 1.18 -0.91 15.99
C GLY A 202 1.57 0.01 17.15
N ASP A 203 1.39 -0.48 18.38
CA ASP A 203 1.58 0.32 19.59
C ASP A 203 3.05 0.69 19.85
N VAL A 204 3.30 1.97 20.05
CA VAL A 204 4.61 2.52 20.43
C VAL A 204 4.52 3.10 21.84
N PHE A 205 5.50 2.78 22.67
CA PHE A 205 5.51 3.07 24.09
C PHE A 205 6.71 3.94 24.50
N ARG A 206 6.51 4.80 25.51
CA ARG A 206 7.59 5.40 26.30
C ARG A 206 7.67 4.76 27.67
N LYS A 207 8.88 4.71 28.23
CA LYS A 207 9.12 4.21 29.60
C LYS A 207 9.03 5.35 30.61
N ILE A 208 8.25 5.15 31.67
CA ILE A 208 8.18 6.03 32.85
C ILE A 208 8.69 5.24 34.07
N GLY A 209 9.64 5.83 34.81
CA GLY A 209 10.28 5.19 35.95
C GLY A 209 10.99 3.87 35.59
N ARG A 210 11.11 2.96 36.57
CA ARG A 210 11.89 1.71 36.39
C ARG A 210 11.19 0.65 35.52
N ARG A 211 9.85 0.60 35.44
CA ARG A 211 9.11 -0.48 34.74
C ARG A 211 7.83 -0.10 33.98
N LYS A 212 7.21 1.07 34.16
CA LYS A 212 5.93 1.38 33.50
C LYS A 212 6.14 1.74 32.03
N LEU A 213 5.48 1.02 31.12
CA LEU A 213 5.30 1.46 29.73
C LEU A 213 3.95 2.16 29.62
N VAL A 214 3.91 3.28 28.90
CA VAL A 214 2.70 4.02 28.50
C VAL A 214 2.81 4.38 27.02
N PRO A 215 1.72 4.73 26.31
CA PRO A 215 1.80 5.21 24.93
C PRO A 215 2.83 6.33 24.74
N TYR A 216 3.47 6.37 23.57
CA TYR A 216 4.36 7.48 23.23
C TYR A 216 3.59 8.80 23.16
N TYR A 217 4.34 9.90 23.16
CA TYR A 217 3.79 11.25 22.99
C TYR A 217 3.09 11.38 21.63
N ASP A 218 1.90 12.00 21.60
CA ASP A 218 1.25 12.36 20.34
C ASP A 218 1.85 13.63 19.70
N ARG A 219 1.35 14.01 18.52
CA ARG A 219 1.81 15.22 17.82
C ARG A 219 1.73 16.48 18.68
N GLY A 220 0.63 16.70 19.40
CA GLY A 220 0.44 17.89 20.22
C GLY A 220 1.49 17.95 21.33
N GLU A 221 1.61 16.85 22.10
CA GLU A 221 2.64 16.72 23.15
C GLU A 221 4.08 16.94 22.61
N ILE A 222 4.38 16.48 21.38
CA ILE A 222 5.70 16.67 20.76
C ILE A 222 5.91 18.12 20.28
N GLU A 223 4.91 18.74 19.65
CA GLU A 223 4.95 20.15 19.23
C GLU A 223 5.00 21.11 20.43
N ASP A 224 4.39 20.76 21.56
CA ASP A 224 4.47 21.45 22.85
C ASP A 224 5.79 21.16 23.61
N GLY A 225 6.72 20.42 23.01
CA GLY A 225 8.09 20.28 23.49
C GLY A 225 8.36 19.12 24.45
N ALA A 226 7.48 18.12 24.58
CA ALA A 226 7.68 16.97 25.49
C ALA A 226 8.93 16.09 25.19
N ILE A 227 9.66 16.38 24.11
CA ILE A 227 10.96 15.79 23.78
C ILE A 227 12.06 16.83 23.44
N ALA A 228 11.80 18.12 23.61
CA ALA A 228 12.74 19.21 23.33
C ALA A 228 13.93 19.24 24.31
N GLY A 229 15.05 19.84 23.91
CA GLY A 229 16.25 19.97 24.75
C GLY A 229 17.00 18.65 25.00
N ARG A 230 16.51 17.54 24.44
CA ARG A 230 17.12 16.20 24.56
C ARG A 230 18.25 15.95 23.56
N GLY A 231 18.61 16.94 22.75
CA GLY A 231 19.60 16.82 21.68
C GLY A 231 19.20 15.74 20.67
N LEU A 232 17.94 15.74 20.23
CA LEU A 232 17.33 14.78 19.30
C LEU A 232 17.17 15.31 17.86
N GLU A 233 17.43 16.59 17.68
CA GLU A 233 17.27 17.34 16.44
C GLU A 233 18.27 16.88 15.36
N ILE A 234 17.88 16.94 14.09
CA ILE A 234 18.73 16.64 12.92
C ILE A 234 19.03 17.93 12.15
N VAL A 235 17.95 18.64 11.83
CA VAL A 235 17.90 19.96 11.17
C VAL A 235 16.66 20.70 11.67
N TRP A 236 16.59 21.99 11.40
CA TRP A 236 15.49 22.90 11.71
C TRP A 236 14.89 23.45 10.43
N LEU A 237 13.56 23.55 10.36
CA LEU A 237 12.78 24.00 9.20
C LEU A 237 12.08 25.34 9.50
N LYS A 238 11.60 26.00 8.44
CA LYS A 238 10.86 27.27 8.50
C LYS A 238 9.43 27.10 9.07
N SER A 239 8.76 25.97 8.78
CA SER A 239 7.34 25.80 9.09
C SER A 239 6.97 24.40 9.61
N GLN A 240 6.03 24.35 10.56
CA GLN A 240 5.38 23.11 11.02
C GLN A 240 4.54 22.45 9.91
N THR A 241 4.07 23.24 8.94
CA THR A 241 3.36 22.73 7.76
C THR A 241 4.33 21.95 6.86
N ASP A 242 5.55 22.44 6.62
CA ASP A 242 6.59 21.73 5.87
C ASP A 242 7.01 20.44 6.57
N LEU A 243 7.12 20.47 7.91
CA LEU A 243 7.39 19.26 8.69
C LEU A 243 6.25 18.24 8.56
N LEU A 244 4.98 18.65 8.64
CA LEU A 244 3.85 17.73 8.43
C LEU A 244 3.87 17.11 7.02
N PHE A 245 4.07 17.91 5.97
CA PHE A 245 4.15 17.36 4.60
C PHE A 245 5.34 16.42 4.43
N THR A 246 6.51 16.75 4.99
CA THR A 246 7.69 15.87 5.02
C THR A 246 7.42 14.56 5.76
N GLN A 247 6.68 14.60 6.86
CA GLN A 247 6.25 13.42 7.61
C GLN A 247 5.20 12.57 6.87
N ILE A 248 4.41 13.16 5.96
CA ILE A 248 3.49 12.44 5.07
C ILE A 248 4.26 11.76 3.92
N GLN A 249 5.23 12.44 3.32
CA GLN A 249 6.06 11.89 2.22
C GLN A 249 7.11 10.87 2.71
N GLY A 250 7.49 10.89 3.99
CA GLY A 250 8.41 9.91 4.60
C GLY A 250 9.90 10.10 4.29
N SER A 251 10.26 11.07 3.43
CA SER A 251 11.62 11.50 3.16
C SER A 251 11.67 12.98 2.77
N ALA A 252 12.87 13.59 2.73
CA ALA A 252 13.10 14.92 2.16
C ALA A 252 14.59 15.16 1.84
N ARG A 253 14.83 16.15 0.96
CA ARG A 253 16.13 16.82 0.81
C ARG A 253 16.03 18.20 1.46
N VAL A 254 16.84 18.44 2.48
CA VAL A 254 16.88 19.72 3.20
C VAL A 254 18.11 20.49 2.76
N ARG A 255 17.91 21.54 1.97
CA ARG A 255 18.95 22.48 1.54
C ARG A 255 19.36 23.36 2.72
N LEU A 256 20.66 23.48 2.93
CA LEU A 256 21.26 24.34 3.94
C LEU A 256 21.72 25.68 3.33
N GLU A 257 21.88 26.68 4.18
CA GLU A 257 22.35 28.02 3.78
C GLU A 257 23.81 28.04 3.29
N ASP A 258 24.60 27.00 3.63
CA ASP A 258 25.95 26.77 3.10
C ASP A 258 25.98 26.11 1.71
N GLY A 259 24.81 25.83 1.12
CA GLY A 259 24.64 25.13 -0.16
C GLY A 259 24.67 23.61 -0.07
N GLY A 260 24.88 23.03 1.12
CA GLY A 260 24.82 21.58 1.33
C GLY A 260 23.40 21.00 1.38
N THR A 261 23.28 19.69 1.15
CA THR A 261 22.02 18.95 1.30
C THR A 261 22.10 17.98 2.48
N VAL A 262 21.09 18.01 3.37
CA VAL A 262 20.83 16.94 4.34
C VAL A 262 19.69 16.06 3.80
N ARG A 263 19.98 14.79 3.53
CA ARG A 263 18.97 13.79 3.15
C ARG A 263 18.39 13.14 4.40
N ILE A 264 17.07 13.10 4.53
CA ILE A 264 16.37 12.45 5.64
C ILE A 264 15.35 11.43 5.14
N ASN A 265 15.33 10.25 5.77
CA ASN A 265 14.34 9.20 5.52
C ASN A 265 13.70 8.73 6.83
N TYR A 266 12.51 8.14 6.72
CA TYR A 266 11.80 7.48 7.82
C TYR A 266 12.70 6.53 8.63
N ASP A 267 12.52 6.58 9.96
CA ASP A 267 13.13 5.65 10.92
C ASP A 267 12.07 5.07 11.88
N ALA A 268 11.12 5.89 12.36
CA ALA A 268 10.08 5.46 13.29
C ALA A 268 8.81 6.33 13.26
N HIS A 269 7.77 5.87 13.95
CA HIS A 269 6.53 6.62 14.23
C HIS A 269 6.21 6.59 15.73
N ASN A 270 5.29 7.43 16.19
CA ASN A 270 4.86 7.52 17.60
C ASN A 270 3.67 6.60 17.99
N GLY A 271 3.26 5.67 17.12
CA GLY A 271 2.23 4.66 17.43
C GLY A 271 0.79 5.05 17.10
N TYR A 272 0.48 6.34 16.95
CA TYR A 272 -0.87 6.77 16.59
C TYR A 272 -1.16 6.56 15.10
N ARG A 273 -2.44 6.35 14.78
CA ARG A 273 -2.92 6.27 13.39
C ARG A 273 -2.83 7.64 12.71
N TYR A 274 -2.58 7.64 11.41
CA TYR A 274 -2.58 8.85 10.60
C TYR A 274 -4.02 9.37 10.39
N THR A 275 -4.24 10.66 10.64
CA THR A 275 -5.49 11.36 10.30
C THR A 275 -5.23 12.25 9.09
N PRO A 276 -5.89 12.05 7.93
CA PRO A 276 -5.75 12.95 6.80
C PRO A 276 -6.35 14.33 7.09
N VAL A 277 -5.52 15.37 7.20
CA VAL A 277 -5.98 16.75 7.48
C VAL A 277 -6.97 17.28 6.43
N GLY A 278 -6.82 16.86 5.17
CA GLY A 278 -7.78 17.17 4.10
C GLY A 278 -9.18 16.59 4.34
N ARG A 279 -9.29 15.47 5.07
CA ARG A 279 -10.61 14.95 5.49
C ARG A 279 -11.25 15.87 6.54
N VAL A 280 -10.48 16.34 7.52
CA VAL A 280 -10.99 17.27 8.55
C VAL A 280 -11.50 18.56 7.91
N LEU A 281 -10.84 19.06 6.86
CA LEU A 281 -11.29 20.24 6.10
C LEU A 281 -12.60 20.02 5.32
N ILE A 282 -12.83 18.81 4.78
CA ILE A 282 -14.10 18.41 4.15
C ILE A 282 -15.19 18.24 5.20
N ASP A 283 -14.91 17.48 6.27
CA ASP A 283 -15.87 17.14 7.33
C ASP A 283 -16.29 18.40 8.14
N ARG A 284 -15.52 19.49 8.08
CA ARG A 284 -15.86 20.84 8.60
C ARG A 284 -16.50 21.79 7.58
N GLY A 285 -16.65 21.39 6.31
CA GLY A 285 -17.19 22.23 5.24
C GLY A 285 -16.28 23.38 4.77
N ILE A 286 -15.01 23.40 5.18
CA ILE A 286 -14.07 24.51 4.91
C ILE A 286 -13.54 24.46 3.47
N ILE A 287 -13.32 23.26 2.94
CA ILE A 287 -12.84 23.06 1.57
C ILE A 287 -13.61 21.89 0.93
N PRO A 288 -14.31 22.10 -0.21
CA PRO A 288 -15.03 21.05 -0.91
C PRO A 288 -14.15 19.85 -1.29
N ARG A 289 -14.75 18.66 -1.33
CA ARG A 289 -14.07 17.39 -1.62
C ARG A 289 -13.48 17.34 -3.03
N GLU A 290 -13.96 18.20 -3.91
CA GLU A 290 -13.61 18.36 -5.32
C GLU A 290 -12.39 19.28 -5.50
N GLN A 291 -12.21 20.24 -4.58
CA GLN A 291 -11.07 21.19 -4.55
C GLN A 291 -9.90 20.69 -3.69
N MET A 292 -10.04 19.50 -3.08
CA MET A 292 -9.11 18.99 -2.09
C MET A 292 -7.83 18.38 -2.70
N SER A 293 -6.76 19.17 -2.72
CA SER A 293 -5.39 18.83 -3.15
C SER A 293 -4.34 19.16 -2.07
N MET A 294 -3.11 18.64 -2.19
CA MET A 294 -2.03 18.99 -1.25
C MET A 294 -1.73 20.50 -1.26
N GLN A 295 -1.79 21.12 -2.43
CA GLN A 295 -1.59 22.55 -2.64
C GLN A 295 -2.65 23.38 -1.90
N ARG A 296 -3.94 23.01 -2.02
CA ARG A 296 -5.03 23.75 -1.36
C ARG A 296 -5.02 23.58 0.16
N ILE A 297 -4.59 22.42 0.67
CA ILE A 297 -4.33 22.21 2.12
C ILE A 297 -3.20 23.12 2.61
N ARG A 298 -2.06 23.16 1.91
CA ARG A 298 -0.91 24.00 2.28
C ARG A 298 -1.31 25.48 2.28
N GLN A 299 -1.94 25.95 1.21
CA GLN A 299 -2.43 27.33 1.07
C GLN A 299 -3.34 27.71 2.27
N TYR A 300 -4.33 26.88 2.60
CA TYR A 300 -5.19 27.13 3.76
C TYR A 300 -4.40 27.22 5.08
N MET A 301 -3.38 26.38 5.27
CA MET A 301 -2.52 26.40 6.46
C MET A 301 -1.57 27.60 6.53
N GLU A 302 -1.26 28.23 5.39
CA GLU A 302 -0.47 29.46 5.29
C GLU A 302 -1.36 30.70 5.47
N GLU A 303 -2.57 30.68 4.92
CA GLU A 303 -3.61 31.70 5.07
C GLU A 303 -4.17 31.79 6.51
N ASN A 304 -4.13 30.70 7.29
CA ASN A 304 -4.78 30.61 8.62
C ASN A 304 -3.85 29.98 9.69
N PRO A 305 -2.79 30.63 10.17
CA PRO A 305 -1.75 30.00 11.00
C PRO A 305 -2.23 29.33 12.29
N ASP A 306 -3.19 29.93 13.01
CA ASP A 306 -3.72 29.39 14.26
C ASP A 306 -4.59 28.14 14.02
N ALA A 307 -5.52 28.24 13.06
CA ALA A 307 -6.34 27.11 12.63
C ALA A 307 -5.49 25.99 12.01
N ALA A 308 -4.38 26.32 11.37
CA ALA A 308 -3.39 25.35 10.91
C ALA A 308 -2.77 24.57 12.08
N SER A 309 -2.51 25.21 13.22
CA SER A 309 -2.00 24.53 14.42
C SER A 309 -3.00 23.49 14.95
N GLU A 310 -4.26 23.90 15.10
CA GLU A 310 -5.35 23.02 15.54
C GLU A 310 -5.57 21.86 14.53
N LEU A 311 -5.62 22.17 13.23
CA LEU A 311 -5.78 21.21 12.15
C LEU A 311 -4.62 20.21 12.04
N ARG A 312 -3.36 20.64 12.16
CA ARG A 312 -2.19 19.74 12.17
C ARG A 312 -2.31 18.74 13.31
N ARG A 313 -2.71 19.20 14.51
CA ARG A 313 -2.79 18.38 15.73
C ARG A 313 -3.89 17.31 15.71
N GLN A 314 -4.90 17.44 14.83
CA GLN A 314 -5.85 16.35 14.53
C GLN A 314 -5.15 15.09 13.98
N ASN A 315 -4.00 15.25 13.31
CA ASN A 315 -3.11 14.14 12.96
C ASN A 315 -2.17 13.80 14.11
N ARG A 316 -2.66 13.03 15.09
CA ARG A 316 -1.90 12.57 16.27
C ARG A 316 -0.64 11.76 15.93
N SER A 317 -0.55 11.21 14.71
CA SER A 317 0.63 10.53 14.20
C SER A 317 1.80 11.49 13.95
N TYR A 318 2.97 11.12 14.46
CA TYR A 318 4.24 11.84 14.29
C TYR A 318 5.32 10.87 13.82
N VAL A 319 6.12 11.29 12.84
CA VAL A 319 7.19 10.51 12.21
C VAL A 319 8.55 11.06 12.62
N PHE A 320 9.46 10.15 12.95
CA PHE A 320 10.86 10.42 13.28
C PHE A 320 11.76 9.95 12.13
N PHE A 321 12.81 10.72 11.87
CA PHE A 321 13.71 10.54 10.74
C PHE A 321 15.08 10.00 11.16
N ARG A 322 15.90 9.72 10.17
CA ARG A 322 17.36 9.55 10.27
C ARG A 322 18.02 10.25 9.09
N GLU A 323 19.16 10.87 9.33
CA GLU A 323 20.03 11.38 8.26
C GLU A 323 20.59 10.18 7.47
N VAL A 324 20.64 10.28 6.15
CA VAL A 324 21.14 9.21 5.26
C VAL A 324 22.23 9.73 4.34
N GLN A 325 23.24 8.90 4.11
CA GLN A 325 24.34 9.21 3.19
C GLN A 325 23.94 8.83 1.76
N LEU A 326 23.22 9.74 1.11
CA LEU A 326 22.79 9.69 -0.29
C LEU A 326 23.21 10.99 -0.98
N SER A 327 23.73 10.91 -2.21
CA SER A 327 24.08 12.10 -3.00
C SER A 327 22.83 12.78 -3.58
N ASP A 328 22.96 14.00 -4.11
CA ASP A 328 21.86 14.68 -4.81
C ASP A 328 21.41 13.96 -6.10
N LYS A 329 22.17 12.96 -6.57
CA LYS A 329 21.81 12.11 -7.72
C LYS A 329 21.10 10.82 -7.32
N ASP A 330 21.09 10.47 -6.03
CA ASP A 330 20.45 9.24 -5.53
C ASP A 330 18.99 9.49 -5.17
N GLU A 331 18.11 8.57 -5.58
CA GLU A 331 16.69 8.58 -5.21
C GLU A 331 16.45 8.16 -3.75
N ALA A 332 15.29 8.52 -3.20
CA ALA A 332 14.92 8.17 -1.83
C ALA A 332 14.89 6.65 -1.63
N VAL A 333 15.31 6.16 -0.45
CA VAL A 333 15.24 4.74 -0.08
C VAL A 333 13.90 4.43 0.57
N GLY A 334 13.07 3.64 -0.11
CA GLY A 334 11.73 3.23 0.35
C GLY A 334 11.76 2.11 1.39
N ALA A 335 10.59 1.75 1.94
CA ALA A 335 10.46 0.82 3.05
C ALA A 335 10.83 -0.65 2.76
N GLN A 336 11.19 -1.04 1.53
CA GLN A 336 11.91 -2.28 1.22
C GLN A 336 13.40 -2.23 1.59
N GLY A 337 13.98 -1.03 1.74
CA GLY A 337 15.42 -0.82 1.93
C GLY A 337 16.21 -0.75 0.62
N VAL A 338 15.56 -0.35 -0.48
CA VAL A 338 16.17 -0.10 -1.79
C VAL A 338 15.85 1.32 -2.28
N PRO A 339 16.70 1.94 -3.14
CA PRO A 339 16.35 3.18 -3.82
C PRO A 339 15.08 3.01 -4.66
N LEU A 340 14.21 4.01 -4.61
CA LEU A 340 13.05 4.13 -5.47
C LEU A 340 13.47 4.54 -6.90
N THR A 341 12.53 4.45 -7.83
CA THR A 341 12.69 4.73 -9.25
C THR A 341 11.47 5.53 -9.72
N PRO A 342 11.62 6.81 -10.12
CA PRO A 342 10.51 7.66 -10.53
C PRO A 342 9.66 7.02 -11.63
N GLY A 343 8.34 7.01 -11.45
CA GLY A 343 7.40 6.40 -12.40
C GLY A 343 7.49 4.88 -12.52
N ARG A 344 8.25 4.19 -11.67
CA ARG A 344 8.37 2.71 -11.60
C ARG A 344 8.22 2.12 -10.20
N SER A 345 8.36 2.90 -9.13
CA SER A 345 8.09 2.44 -7.76
C SER A 345 6.67 2.80 -7.31
N ILE A 346 6.04 1.89 -6.57
CA ILE A 346 4.81 2.15 -5.83
C ILE A 346 4.96 1.80 -4.35
N ALA A 347 4.27 2.58 -3.52
CA ALA A 347 3.93 2.19 -2.16
C ALA A 347 2.66 1.33 -2.17
N VAL A 348 2.63 0.24 -1.40
CA VAL A 348 1.48 -0.70 -1.33
C VAL A 348 1.17 -1.10 0.11
N ASP A 349 0.01 -1.75 0.32
CA ASP A 349 -0.37 -2.32 1.63
C ASP A 349 0.56 -3.48 2.04
N LYS A 350 1.41 -3.24 3.04
CA LYS A 350 2.36 -4.22 3.61
C LYS A 350 1.71 -5.41 4.32
N SER A 351 0.43 -5.33 4.68
CA SER A 351 -0.27 -6.46 5.31
C SER A 351 -0.64 -7.53 4.29
N LEU A 352 -1.06 -7.11 3.09
CA LEU A 352 -1.47 -7.98 1.99
C LEU A 352 -0.28 -8.36 1.08
N HIS A 353 0.54 -7.38 0.71
CA HIS A 353 1.51 -7.50 -0.38
C HIS A 353 2.94 -7.75 0.10
N VAL A 354 3.74 -8.33 -0.79
CA VAL A 354 5.19 -8.57 -0.58
C VAL A 354 5.98 -7.57 -1.42
N TYR A 355 7.02 -6.96 -0.85
CA TYR A 355 7.87 -6.05 -1.61
C TYR A 355 8.60 -6.78 -2.75
N GLY A 356 8.73 -6.11 -3.89
CA GLY A 356 9.21 -6.68 -5.16
C GLY A 356 8.11 -7.24 -6.05
N THR A 357 6.86 -7.34 -5.59
CA THR A 357 5.73 -7.72 -6.46
C THR A 357 5.54 -6.68 -7.57
N PRO A 358 5.54 -7.08 -8.85
CA PRO A 358 5.21 -6.17 -9.95
C PRO A 358 3.70 -5.99 -10.10
N PHE A 359 3.27 -4.78 -10.42
CA PHE A 359 1.89 -4.42 -10.74
C PHE A 359 1.87 -3.56 -12.01
N PHE A 360 1.14 -3.99 -13.03
CA PHE A 360 0.78 -3.13 -14.14
C PHE A 360 -0.43 -2.28 -13.73
N ILE A 361 -0.29 -0.96 -13.86
CA ILE A 361 -1.31 0.02 -13.47
C ILE A 361 -1.90 0.63 -14.75
N GLU A 362 -3.22 0.50 -14.93
CA GLU A 362 -3.98 1.03 -16.07
C GLU A 362 -4.95 2.12 -15.61
N GLY A 363 -4.92 3.31 -16.20
CA GLY A 363 -5.93 4.35 -15.96
C GLY A 363 -5.65 5.67 -16.67
N ASP A 364 -6.65 6.54 -16.75
CA ASP A 364 -6.46 7.91 -17.24
C ASP A 364 -6.09 8.82 -16.06
N LEU A 365 -4.85 9.31 -16.04
CA LEU A 365 -4.30 10.11 -14.96
C LEU A 365 -3.87 11.50 -15.44
N PRO A 366 -3.97 12.57 -14.63
CA PRO A 366 -3.45 13.89 -14.95
C PRO A 366 -1.92 13.91 -14.80
N VAL A 367 -1.20 13.27 -15.72
CA VAL A 367 0.27 13.24 -15.70
C VAL A 367 0.84 14.53 -16.28
N ASP A 368 0.19 15.10 -17.30
CA ASP A 368 0.66 16.32 -17.98
C ASP A 368 0.07 17.60 -17.36
N SER A 369 -1.26 17.76 -17.36
CA SER A 369 -1.98 18.88 -16.73
C SER A 369 -3.07 18.41 -15.77
N ASP A 370 -3.58 19.31 -14.93
CA ASP A 370 -4.60 19.02 -13.91
C ASP A 370 -5.95 18.57 -14.52
N THR A 371 -6.17 18.86 -15.80
CA THR A 371 -7.36 18.45 -16.58
C THR A 371 -7.04 17.36 -17.60
N ALA A 372 -5.78 16.90 -17.70
CA ALA A 372 -5.39 15.88 -18.65
C ALA A 372 -5.94 14.49 -18.27
N LYS A 373 -6.38 13.76 -19.29
CA LYS A 373 -6.60 12.32 -19.23
C LYS A 373 -5.44 11.61 -19.92
N THR A 374 -4.24 11.72 -19.35
CA THR A 374 -3.04 11.07 -19.90
C THR A 374 -3.17 9.56 -19.67
N PRO A 375 -3.15 8.72 -20.72
CA PRO A 375 -3.25 7.27 -20.53
C PRO A 375 -2.01 6.74 -19.79
N PHE A 376 -2.18 6.34 -18.54
CA PHE A 376 -1.13 5.74 -17.72
C PHE A 376 -1.27 4.22 -17.75
N ARG A 377 -0.28 3.57 -18.36
CA ARG A 377 -0.22 2.12 -18.58
C ARG A 377 1.23 1.70 -18.35
N ARG A 378 1.57 1.30 -17.12
CA ARG A 378 2.96 1.05 -16.72
C ARG A 378 3.10 -0.11 -15.74
N LEU A 379 4.12 -0.93 -15.95
CA LEU A 379 4.62 -1.90 -14.98
C LEU A 379 5.44 -1.18 -13.91
N MET A 380 4.98 -1.30 -12.66
CA MET A 380 5.59 -0.71 -11.48
C MET A 380 5.89 -1.80 -10.43
N VAL A 381 6.72 -1.49 -9.43
CA VAL A 381 7.19 -2.47 -8.44
C VAL A 381 6.89 -1.98 -7.01
N ALA A 382 6.33 -2.87 -6.19
CA ALA A 382 6.07 -2.63 -4.77
C ALA A 382 7.38 -2.48 -3.98
N GLN A 383 7.83 -1.25 -3.75
CA GLN A 383 9.11 -0.96 -3.08
C GLN A 383 8.95 -0.20 -1.75
N ASP A 384 7.73 0.26 -1.45
CA ASP A 384 7.44 1.08 -0.27
C ASP A 384 6.06 0.77 0.36
N THR A 385 5.75 1.40 1.49
CA THR A 385 4.43 1.39 2.16
C THR A 385 4.20 2.65 2.98
N GLY A 386 3.16 3.40 2.62
CA GLY A 386 2.57 4.44 3.49
C GLY A 386 1.46 3.89 4.38
N SER A 387 1.27 4.47 5.57
CA SER A 387 0.23 4.04 6.53
C SER A 387 -1.22 4.32 6.08
N ALA A 388 -1.40 5.15 5.06
CA ALA A 388 -2.68 5.43 4.39
C ALA A 388 -2.94 4.54 3.15
N ILE A 389 -2.04 3.60 2.85
CA ILE A 389 -2.09 2.74 1.66
C ILE A 389 -2.60 1.36 2.09
N VAL A 390 -3.92 1.21 2.10
CA VAL A 390 -4.61 0.03 2.66
C VAL A 390 -5.59 -0.57 1.65
N GLY A 391 -5.54 -1.89 1.47
CA GLY A 391 -6.38 -2.67 0.57
C GLY A 391 -5.65 -3.24 -0.65
N PRO A 392 -6.27 -4.20 -1.35
CA PRO A 392 -5.60 -5.05 -2.34
C PRO A 392 -5.21 -4.31 -3.63
N ALA A 393 -6.03 -3.37 -4.09
CA ALA A 393 -5.79 -2.55 -5.27
C ALA A 393 -5.69 -1.05 -4.87
N ARG A 394 -4.71 -0.75 -4.01
CA ARG A 394 -4.44 0.60 -3.51
C ARG A 394 -2.93 0.84 -3.55
N ALA A 395 -2.50 1.85 -4.30
CA ALA A 395 -1.09 2.21 -4.42
C ALA A 395 -0.85 3.73 -4.41
N ASP A 396 0.33 4.12 -3.94
CA ASP A 396 0.88 5.47 -4.08
C ASP A 396 2.01 5.43 -5.11
N LEU A 397 1.98 6.30 -6.13
CA LEU A 397 2.97 6.33 -7.21
C LEU A 397 4.12 7.28 -6.86
N TYR A 398 5.36 6.81 -6.96
CA TYR A 398 6.53 7.65 -6.71
C TYR A 398 6.89 8.46 -7.97
N PHE A 399 6.87 9.79 -7.86
CA PHE A 399 7.19 10.70 -8.97
C PHE A 399 8.62 11.25 -8.97
N GLY A 400 9.48 10.84 -8.02
CA GLY A 400 10.84 11.36 -7.87
C GLY A 400 10.91 12.52 -6.89
N ALA A 401 11.94 13.36 -7.02
CA ALA A 401 12.22 14.47 -6.12
C ALA A 401 11.86 15.85 -6.68
N GLY A 402 11.65 16.83 -5.80
CA GLY A 402 11.55 18.25 -6.16
C GLY A 402 10.14 18.76 -6.50
N PRO A 403 10.02 20.02 -6.95
CA PRO A 403 8.74 20.71 -7.10
C PRO A 403 7.83 20.06 -8.13
N GLU A 404 8.34 19.70 -9.30
CA GLU A 404 7.52 19.13 -10.39
C GLU A 404 6.98 17.73 -10.05
N ALA A 405 7.80 16.88 -9.41
CA ALA A 405 7.33 15.63 -8.83
C ALA A 405 6.20 15.88 -7.81
N GLY A 406 6.32 16.93 -6.99
CA GLY A 406 5.27 17.37 -6.06
C GLY A 406 4.01 17.92 -6.72
N ARG A 407 4.12 18.60 -7.86
CA ARG A 407 2.96 19.05 -8.66
C ARG A 407 2.17 17.87 -9.19
N VAL A 408 2.85 16.92 -9.85
CA VAL A 408 2.20 15.71 -10.41
C VAL A 408 1.65 14.83 -9.27
N ALA A 409 2.40 14.63 -8.19
CA ALA A 409 1.94 13.88 -7.03
C ALA A 409 0.70 14.50 -6.36
N GLY A 410 0.70 15.81 -6.12
CA GLY A 410 -0.35 16.52 -5.38
C GLY A 410 -1.75 16.53 -6.02
N ARG A 411 -1.84 16.22 -7.33
CA ARG A 411 -3.09 16.06 -8.07
C ARG A 411 -3.53 14.61 -8.30
N MET A 412 -2.72 13.62 -7.93
CA MET A 412 -3.08 12.20 -8.12
C MET A 412 -4.08 11.74 -7.06
N ARG A 413 -5.32 11.46 -7.50
CA ARG A 413 -6.42 10.98 -6.66
C ARG A 413 -7.49 10.28 -7.52
N HIS A 414 -7.12 9.19 -8.20
CA HIS A 414 -7.89 8.63 -9.32
C HIS A 414 -8.19 7.13 -9.15
N PRO A 415 -9.27 6.63 -9.76
CA PRO A 415 -9.43 5.20 -9.98
C PRO A 415 -8.35 4.68 -10.95
N ALA A 416 -7.92 3.44 -10.78
CA ALA A 416 -7.05 2.73 -11.72
C ALA A 416 -7.25 1.22 -11.61
N ARG A 417 -7.01 0.47 -12.68
CA ARG A 417 -7.06 -1.00 -12.67
C ARG A 417 -5.66 -1.54 -12.41
N PHE A 418 -5.61 -2.64 -11.67
CA PHE A 418 -4.36 -3.26 -11.20
C PHE A 418 -4.28 -4.67 -11.78
N VAL A 419 -3.21 -4.96 -12.51
CA VAL A 419 -2.84 -6.31 -12.92
C VAL A 419 -1.56 -6.70 -12.21
N MET A 420 -1.69 -7.52 -11.17
CA MET A 420 -0.58 -8.02 -10.37
C MET A 420 0.12 -9.15 -11.11
N LEU A 421 1.45 -9.15 -11.13
CA LEU A 421 2.22 -10.26 -11.69
C LEU A 421 2.56 -11.26 -10.59
N VAL A 422 1.91 -12.42 -10.61
CA VAL A 422 2.17 -13.51 -9.66
C VAL A 422 3.18 -14.51 -10.25
N PRO A 423 4.20 -14.99 -9.51
CA PRO A 423 5.16 -15.96 -10.06
C PRO A 423 4.50 -17.27 -10.51
N LYS A 424 4.92 -17.84 -11.65
CA LYS A 424 4.35 -19.11 -12.18
C LYS A 424 4.46 -20.31 -11.23
N SER A 425 5.30 -20.26 -10.20
CA SER A 425 5.33 -21.27 -9.12
C SER A 425 4.09 -21.26 -8.21
N LEU A 426 3.19 -20.28 -8.39
CA LEU A 426 1.85 -20.20 -7.80
C LEU A 426 0.73 -20.53 -8.80
N ASP A 427 1.03 -21.08 -9.97
CA ASP A 427 0.00 -21.57 -10.89
C ASP A 427 -0.62 -22.89 -10.35
N PRO A 428 -1.94 -22.95 -10.09
CA PRO A 428 -2.59 -24.20 -9.69
C PRO A 428 -2.52 -25.30 -10.76
N SER A 429 -2.43 -24.96 -12.05
CA SER A 429 -2.32 -25.95 -13.14
C SER A 429 -1.00 -26.71 -13.09
N VAL A 430 0.12 -26.03 -12.80
CA VAL A 430 1.45 -26.62 -12.64
C VAL A 430 1.48 -27.61 -11.46
N ARG A 431 0.75 -27.34 -10.37
CA ARG A 431 0.54 -28.33 -9.30
C ARG A 431 -0.38 -29.47 -9.74
N GLY A 432 -1.43 -29.17 -10.50
CA GLY A 432 -2.36 -30.15 -11.05
C GLY A 432 -1.68 -31.21 -11.92
N HIS A 433 -0.65 -30.85 -12.70
CA HIS A 433 0.15 -31.80 -13.49
C HIS A 433 0.94 -32.81 -12.65
N HIS A 434 1.15 -32.55 -11.35
CA HIS A 434 1.79 -33.47 -10.41
C HIS A 434 0.79 -34.12 -9.43
N MET A 435 -0.50 -33.82 -9.55
CA MET A 435 -1.53 -34.49 -8.75
C MET A 435 -1.79 -35.88 -9.33
N PRO A 436 -1.80 -36.96 -8.53
CA PRO A 436 -2.13 -38.28 -9.03
C PRO A 436 -3.53 -38.29 -9.64
N LEU A 437 -3.67 -38.90 -10.81
CA LEU A 437 -4.98 -39.12 -11.41
C LEU A 437 -5.84 -39.96 -10.44
N PRO A 438 -7.14 -39.67 -10.30
CA PRO A 438 -8.05 -40.54 -9.54
C PRO A 438 -8.00 -41.97 -10.08
N ASP A 439 -8.10 -42.96 -9.20
CA ASP A 439 -8.12 -44.37 -9.58
C ASP A 439 -9.11 -44.63 -10.72
N ALA A 440 -8.70 -45.46 -11.68
CA ALA A 440 -9.52 -45.81 -12.83
C ALA A 440 -10.90 -46.29 -12.37
N ARG A 441 -11.95 -45.62 -12.86
CA ARG A 441 -13.34 -45.87 -12.43
C ARG A 441 -13.63 -47.37 -12.52
N PRO A 442 -14.19 -48.02 -11.47
CA PRO A 442 -14.40 -49.47 -11.44
C PRO A 442 -15.46 -49.99 -12.44
N SER A 443 -15.82 -49.19 -13.44
CA SER A 443 -16.69 -49.54 -14.56
C SER A 443 -16.21 -50.74 -15.37
N GLU A 444 -14.91 -51.04 -15.45
CA GLU A 444 -14.47 -52.29 -16.11
C GLU A 444 -14.84 -53.54 -15.29
N THR A 445 -14.67 -53.49 -13.97
CA THR A 445 -15.08 -54.57 -13.06
C THR A 445 -16.61 -54.69 -13.01
N ILE A 446 -17.32 -53.57 -13.00
CA ILE A 446 -18.78 -53.53 -12.97
C ILE A 446 -19.39 -53.96 -14.32
N ALA A 447 -18.79 -53.61 -15.47
CA ALA A 447 -19.25 -54.08 -16.78
C ALA A 447 -19.06 -55.60 -16.97
N LYS A 448 -18.02 -56.18 -16.35
CA LYS A 448 -17.84 -57.65 -16.29
C LYS A 448 -18.85 -58.35 -15.37
N LEU A 449 -19.44 -57.63 -14.40
CA LEU A 449 -20.49 -58.13 -13.51
C LEU A 449 -21.91 -57.90 -14.05
N PHE A 450 -22.11 -56.88 -14.89
CA PHE A 450 -23.39 -56.49 -15.47
C PHE A 450 -23.26 -56.20 -16.98
N PRO A 451 -23.10 -57.24 -17.82
CA PRO A 451 -23.08 -57.08 -19.27
C PRO A 451 -24.39 -56.42 -19.72
N GLN A 452 -24.28 -55.27 -20.39
CA GLN A 452 -25.44 -54.55 -20.90
C GLN A 452 -25.95 -55.26 -22.16
N THR A 453 -27.14 -55.85 -22.10
CA THR A 453 -27.80 -56.41 -23.29
C THR A 453 -28.28 -55.28 -24.19
N GLU A 454 -27.89 -55.30 -25.47
CA GLU A 454 -28.30 -54.28 -26.42
C GLU A 454 -29.84 -54.29 -26.61
N PRO A 455 -30.50 -53.11 -26.65
CA PRO A 455 -31.95 -53.05 -26.87
C PRO A 455 -32.29 -53.44 -28.31
N LYS A 456 -33.27 -54.32 -28.48
CA LYS A 456 -33.79 -54.72 -29.80
C LYS A 456 -34.32 -53.50 -30.58
N PRO A 457 -34.13 -53.42 -31.91
CA PRO A 457 -34.78 -52.41 -32.73
C PRO A 457 -36.30 -52.50 -32.62
N VAL A 458 -36.96 -51.34 -32.52
CA VAL A 458 -38.42 -51.21 -32.60
C VAL A 458 -38.78 -50.78 -34.02
N GLU A 459 -39.74 -51.46 -34.64
CA GLU A 459 -40.16 -51.18 -36.01
C GLU A 459 -40.89 -49.82 -36.12
N ALA A 460 -40.63 -49.08 -37.20
CA ALA A 460 -41.21 -47.77 -37.42
C ALA A 460 -42.58 -47.87 -38.12
N SER A 461 -43.66 -47.51 -37.42
CA SER A 461 -44.95 -47.23 -38.05
C SER A 461 -44.92 -45.89 -38.81
N LYS A 462 -45.75 -45.79 -39.85
CA LYS A 462 -45.61 -44.87 -41.00
C LYS A 462 -46.74 -43.83 -41.02
N VAL A 463 -46.67 -42.86 -41.96
CA VAL A 463 -47.76 -41.92 -42.38
C VAL A 463 -48.07 -40.83 -41.34
N GLU A 464 -48.22 -39.53 -41.64
CA GLU A 464 -47.82 -38.60 -42.73
C GLU A 464 -48.01 -37.15 -42.18
N ASN A 465 -47.81 -36.00 -42.84
CA ASN A 465 -47.50 -35.57 -44.22
C ASN A 465 -46.68 -34.24 -44.11
N SER A 466 -46.28 -33.45 -45.12
CA SER A 466 -46.36 -33.44 -46.60
C SER A 466 -45.24 -32.51 -47.14
N ALA A 467 -45.01 -32.42 -48.45
CA ALA A 467 -44.02 -31.51 -49.05
C ALA A 467 -44.50 -30.81 -50.34
N ILE A 468 -43.89 -29.66 -50.64
CA ILE A 468 -43.88 -28.92 -51.93
C ILE A 468 -42.44 -28.34 -52.02
N ASP A 469 -41.51 -29.00 -52.71
CA ASP A 469 -41.14 -28.86 -54.15
C ASP A 469 -40.40 -27.53 -54.48
N ASN A 470 -39.41 -27.43 -55.37
CA ASN A 470 -38.41 -28.32 -56.02
C ASN A 470 -37.33 -27.36 -56.63
N LYS A 471 -35.99 -27.54 -56.67
CA LYS A 471 -35.04 -28.63 -56.99
C LYS A 471 -34.43 -28.52 -58.42
N ALA A 472 -33.08 -28.54 -58.49
CA ALA A 472 -32.21 -28.64 -59.70
C ALA A 472 -32.15 -27.40 -60.63
N ALA A 473 -31.19 -27.22 -61.55
CA ALA A 473 -30.05 -28.04 -62.02
C ALA A 473 -28.81 -27.12 -62.35
N ALA A 474 -27.55 -27.51 -62.08
CA ALA A 474 -26.57 -28.23 -62.93
C ALA A 474 -25.63 -27.35 -63.81
N LYS A 475 -24.44 -27.88 -64.14
CA LYS A 475 -23.25 -27.29 -64.85
C LYS A 475 -23.20 -27.71 -66.34
N PRO A 476 -22.18 -27.41 -67.22
CA PRO A 476 -20.86 -26.74 -67.10
C PRO A 476 -20.67 -25.57 -68.14
N ASP A 477 -19.51 -25.04 -68.60
CA ASP A 477 -18.11 -25.54 -68.70
C ASP A 477 -17.01 -24.43 -68.84
N THR A 478 -15.78 -24.81 -69.20
CA THR A 478 -14.48 -24.10 -69.28
C THR A 478 -14.35 -23.10 -70.48
N SER A 479 -13.28 -22.32 -70.73
CA SER A 479 -11.83 -22.35 -70.34
C SER A 479 -11.08 -21.00 -70.52
N ARG A 480 -9.81 -20.92 -70.03
CA ARG A 480 -8.55 -20.24 -70.53
C ARG A 480 -8.61 -18.99 -71.46
N SER A 481 -7.62 -18.07 -71.51
CA SER A 481 -6.33 -17.83 -70.81
C SER A 481 -5.65 -16.51 -71.28
N GLU A 482 -4.84 -15.84 -70.42
CA GLU A 482 -3.73 -14.90 -70.77
C GLU A 482 -4.11 -13.58 -71.54
N THR A 483 -3.39 -12.43 -71.53
CA THR A 483 -2.08 -12.00 -70.97
C THR A 483 -2.03 -10.47 -70.72
N SER A 484 -0.97 -10.00 -70.02
CA SER A 484 -0.28 -8.69 -70.20
C SER A 484 -0.73 -7.36 -69.50
N VAL A 485 0.24 -6.79 -68.76
CA VAL A 485 0.73 -5.37 -68.72
C VAL A 485 -0.17 -4.21 -68.23
N ALA A 486 0.15 -3.77 -67.00
CA ALA A 486 0.29 -2.41 -66.45
C ALA A 486 -0.54 -1.20 -66.96
N SER A 487 -1.25 -0.55 -66.02
CA SER A 487 -1.09 0.90 -65.69
C SER A 487 -1.86 1.29 -64.40
N LYS A 488 -1.70 2.55 -63.95
CA LYS A 488 -2.19 3.15 -62.69
C LYS A 488 -2.52 4.63 -62.94
N PRO A 489 -3.40 5.34 -62.21
CA PRO A 489 -4.45 4.93 -61.24
C PRO A 489 -5.88 5.30 -61.74
N ALA A 490 -6.91 5.18 -60.87
CA ALA A 490 -8.22 5.80 -61.08
C ALA A 490 -8.69 6.59 -59.84
N ALA A 491 -9.26 7.77 -60.09
CA ALA A 491 -10.13 8.60 -59.25
C ALA A 491 -11.09 9.34 -60.21
N PRO A 492 -12.31 9.76 -59.80
CA PRO A 492 -12.54 10.91 -58.90
C PRO A 492 -13.46 10.49 -57.72
N ALA A 493 -14.22 11.31 -56.97
CA ALA A 493 -14.63 12.73 -56.96
C ALA A 493 -14.94 13.16 -55.49
N VAL A 494 -15.48 14.33 -55.11
CA VAL A 494 -16.05 15.52 -55.81
C VAL A 494 -15.76 16.80 -54.98
N THR A 495 -15.70 17.97 -55.64
CA THR A 495 -15.97 19.35 -55.11
C THR A 495 -15.34 19.90 -53.82
N MET A 496 -14.85 21.14 -53.92
CA MET A 496 -14.71 22.12 -52.82
C MET A 496 -15.49 23.40 -53.15
N THR A 497 -15.89 24.17 -52.14
CA THR A 497 -16.23 25.62 -52.25
C THR A 497 -16.06 26.33 -50.90
N THR A 498 -15.76 27.64 -50.94
CA THR A 498 -15.61 28.57 -49.80
C THR A 498 -16.12 29.99 -50.23
N PRO A 499 -16.01 31.09 -49.44
CA PRO A 499 -16.94 31.45 -48.35
C PRO A 499 -17.47 32.93 -48.39
N LEU A 500 -18.09 33.40 -47.29
CA LEU A 500 -18.42 34.82 -46.88
C LEU A 500 -19.69 35.50 -47.46
N PRO A 501 -20.24 36.60 -46.86
CA PRO A 501 -20.02 37.25 -45.54
C PRO A 501 -21.32 37.71 -44.76
N VAL A 502 -21.14 38.48 -43.65
CA VAL A 502 -22.11 39.36 -42.91
C VAL A 502 -23.19 38.61 -42.06
N ALA A 503 -23.70 39.03 -40.88
CA ALA A 503 -23.77 40.35 -40.22
C ALA A 503 -23.62 40.35 -38.66
N LYS A 504 -23.69 41.56 -38.06
CA LYS A 504 -23.56 41.90 -36.61
C LYS A 504 -24.95 42.19 -35.98
N PRO A 505 -25.12 42.06 -34.65
CA PRO A 505 -25.07 43.23 -33.73
C PRO A 505 -24.50 42.86 -32.33
N ALA A 506 -24.47 43.71 -31.30
CA ALA A 506 -24.06 45.12 -31.16
C ALA A 506 -23.67 45.34 -29.68
N ALA A 507 -22.91 46.38 -29.33
CA ALA A 507 -22.37 46.59 -27.98
C ALA A 507 -23.11 47.68 -27.19
N ALA A 508 -22.98 47.65 -25.86
CA ALA A 508 -23.32 48.75 -24.96
C ALA A 508 -22.12 49.03 -24.02
N VAL A 509 -21.81 50.31 -23.80
CA VAL A 509 -20.68 50.80 -23.00
C VAL A 509 -21.15 51.98 -22.15
N VAL A 510 -20.78 52.01 -20.87
CA VAL A 510 -20.96 53.17 -19.96
C VAL A 510 -19.68 53.36 -19.15
N GLY A 511 -19.35 54.62 -18.83
CA GLY A 511 -18.06 55.06 -18.29
C GLY A 511 -17.89 54.98 -16.74
N PRO A 512 -16.79 55.57 -16.21
CA PRO A 512 -16.29 55.28 -14.85
C PRO A 512 -16.56 56.34 -13.77
N ALA A 513 -16.42 55.91 -12.50
CA ALA A 513 -16.28 56.71 -11.26
C ALA A 513 -17.57 57.47 -10.80
N PRO A 514 -17.83 57.64 -9.48
CA PRO A 514 -16.89 58.16 -8.48
C PRO A 514 -16.74 57.33 -7.17
N THR A 515 -15.93 57.86 -6.25
CA THR A 515 -15.56 57.27 -4.94
C THR A 515 -16.47 57.69 -3.78
N SER A 516 -16.83 56.76 -2.89
CA SER A 516 -16.98 56.98 -1.42
C SER A 516 -17.18 55.64 -0.67
N PRO A 517 -16.77 55.52 0.62
CA PRO A 517 -16.76 54.24 1.35
C PRO A 517 -18.08 53.93 2.09
N PRO A 518 -18.40 52.64 2.33
CA PRO A 518 -19.43 52.23 3.28
C PRO A 518 -19.00 52.51 4.73
N ALA A 519 -19.98 52.74 5.61
CA ALA A 519 -19.77 53.23 6.97
C ALA A 519 -19.19 52.18 7.94
N ALA A 520 -18.64 52.66 9.06
CA ALA A 520 -17.98 51.85 10.08
C ALA A 520 -18.94 50.87 10.79
N ALA A 521 -18.48 49.63 10.98
CA ALA A 521 -19.06 48.71 11.95
C ALA A 521 -18.57 49.08 13.35
N THR A 522 -19.50 49.23 14.31
CA THR A 522 -19.20 49.70 15.67
C THR A 522 -18.31 48.70 16.43
N THR A 523 -17.20 49.18 16.99
CA THR A 523 -16.32 48.36 17.83
C THR A 523 -16.97 48.09 19.19
N VAL A 524 -17.13 46.80 19.53
CA VAL A 524 -17.48 46.38 20.90
C VAL A 524 -16.19 46.29 21.71
N PRO A 525 -16.00 47.09 22.78
CA PRO A 525 -14.81 47.01 23.61
C PRO A 525 -14.88 45.75 24.49
N LEU A 526 -13.91 44.84 24.34
CA LEU A 526 -13.63 43.83 25.36
C LEU A 526 -12.87 44.47 26.53
N PRO A 527 -13.05 43.97 27.77
CA PRO A 527 -12.55 44.61 28.98
C PRO A 527 -11.02 44.63 29.08
N GLU A 528 -10.50 45.61 29.80
CA GLU A 528 -9.06 45.85 29.99
C GLU A 528 -8.33 44.65 30.60
N ALA A 529 -7.12 44.38 30.10
CA ALA A 529 -6.26 43.34 30.63
C ALA A 529 -5.76 43.72 32.04
N ARG A 530 -5.92 42.82 33.02
CA ARG A 530 -5.34 42.99 34.35
C ARG A 530 -3.81 43.10 34.23
N PRO A 531 -3.15 44.06 34.91
CA PRO A 531 -1.70 44.21 34.85
C PRO A 531 -1.00 42.97 35.41
N ALA A 532 0.06 42.53 34.73
CA ALA A 532 0.85 41.37 35.14
C ALA A 532 1.69 41.71 36.39
N VAL A 533 1.56 40.90 37.44
CA VAL A 533 2.39 41.01 38.64
C VAL A 533 3.78 40.46 38.34
N ALA A 534 4.78 41.33 38.31
CA ALA A 534 6.18 40.93 38.17
C ALA A 534 6.69 40.29 39.48
N PRO A 535 7.38 39.13 39.43
CA PRO A 535 8.09 38.60 40.60
C PRO A 535 9.27 39.52 40.95
N GLN A 536 9.41 39.84 42.23
CA GLN A 536 10.37 40.85 42.70
C GLN A 536 11.83 40.37 42.65
N VAL A 537 12.75 41.30 42.41
CA VAL A 537 14.20 41.08 42.50
C VAL A 537 14.62 41.00 43.97
N ALA A 538 15.28 39.91 44.36
CA ALA A 538 16.02 39.83 45.61
C ALA A 538 17.47 40.31 45.41
N ALA A 539 17.97 41.13 46.33
CA ALA A 539 19.21 41.89 46.16
C ALA A 539 20.50 41.18 46.66
N GLU A 540 21.62 41.85 46.44
CA GLU A 540 23.00 41.40 46.62
C GLU A 540 23.37 40.83 48.02
N ALA A 541 24.38 39.96 48.03
CA ALA A 541 25.31 39.82 49.15
C ALA A 541 26.76 39.85 48.63
N LYS A 542 27.66 40.63 49.27
CA LYS A 542 29.05 40.88 48.83
C LYS A 542 30.08 40.46 49.88
N SER A 543 31.01 39.56 49.52
CA SER A 543 32.36 39.35 50.08
C SER A 543 32.94 38.02 49.55
N GLN A 544 34.25 37.78 49.37
CA GLN A 544 35.47 38.61 49.43
C GLN A 544 36.58 37.92 48.58
N LYS A 545 37.64 38.63 48.16
CA LYS A 545 38.90 38.02 47.65
C LYS A 545 39.72 37.50 48.85
N LYS A 546 40.59 36.48 48.78
CA LYS A 546 41.87 36.29 48.04
C LYS A 546 42.51 34.96 48.59
N PRO A 547 43.71 34.47 48.20
CA PRO A 547 44.41 34.35 46.91
C PRO A 547 44.67 32.87 46.45
N GLU A 548 45.01 32.70 45.16
CA GLU A 548 46.16 31.94 44.60
C GLU A 548 46.62 30.55 45.14
N VAL A 549 46.77 29.58 44.22
CA VAL A 549 48.04 28.86 43.92
C VAL A 549 47.88 28.00 42.64
N LYS A 550 48.90 27.97 41.78
CA LYS A 550 49.03 27.03 40.63
C LYS A 550 49.96 25.87 41.00
N PRO A 551 49.87 24.74 40.29
CA PRO A 551 51.09 24.17 39.74
C PRO A 551 51.06 24.00 38.22
N GLU A 552 52.23 24.12 37.60
CA GLU A 552 52.52 23.89 36.19
C GLU A 552 53.27 22.56 36.05
N VAL A 553 52.91 21.71 35.08
CA VAL A 553 53.70 20.53 34.69
C VAL A 553 53.81 20.48 33.17
N LYS A 554 55.05 20.35 32.68
CA LYS A 554 55.39 20.45 31.24
C LYS A 554 55.26 19.11 30.52
N ARG A 555 55.17 19.18 29.19
CA ARG A 555 55.35 18.02 28.30
C ARG A 555 56.83 17.62 28.22
N GLU A 556 57.10 16.33 28.17
CA GLU A 556 58.35 15.78 27.63
C GLU A 556 58.07 14.56 26.74
N VAL A 557 58.98 14.21 25.83
CA VAL A 557 58.71 13.33 24.67
C VAL A 557 59.93 12.47 24.32
N LYS A 558 59.69 11.32 23.67
CA LYS A 558 60.64 10.37 23.01
C LYS A 558 60.95 9.09 23.86
N PRO A 559 61.55 8.00 23.30
CA PRO A 559 60.71 6.88 22.80
C PRO A 559 61.29 5.46 23.05
N LYS A 560 60.58 4.39 22.61
CA LYS A 560 61.10 3.35 21.65
C LYS A 560 60.30 2.03 21.59
N ARG A 561 60.41 1.41 20.40
CA ARG A 561 60.40 -0.05 20.09
C ARG A 561 59.12 -0.88 20.31
N ALA A 562 58.57 -1.34 19.19
CA ALA A 562 57.69 -2.50 19.10
C ALA A 562 58.47 -3.84 19.21
N LYS A 563 57.76 -4.92 19.51
CA LYS A 563 58.13 -6.31 19.18
C LYS A 563 56.86 -7.12 18.88
N ALA A 564 56.88 -7.88 17.78
CA ALA A 564 55.76 -8.74 17.40
C ALA A 564 55.75 -10.07 18.18
N ARG A 565 54.61 -10.76 18.20
CA ARG A 565 54.50 -12.18 18.55
C ARG A 565 53.65 -12.92 17.53
N HIS A 566 54.27 -13.83 16.79
CA HIS A 566 53.56 -14.88 16.05
C HIS A 566 52.99 -15.92 17.04
N ARG A 567 51.91 -16.60 16.62
CA ARG A 567 51.65 -18.00 17.00
C ARG A 567 50.96 -18.71 15.83
N VAL A 568 51.42 -19.91 15.53
CA VAL A 568 50.98 -20.77 14.41
C VAL A 568 50.88 -22.21 14.94
N TYR A 569 50.10 -23.05 14.25
CA TYR A 569 49.84 -24.47 14.53
C TYR A 569 48.89 -24.77 15.73
N ARG A 570 48.15 -25.90 15.76
CA ARG A 570 48.10 -27.04 14.81
C ARG A 570 46.66 -27.59 14.60
N ARG A 571 46.50 -28.51 13.65
CA ARG A 571 45.24 -29.09 13.16
C ARG A 571 45.19 -30.61 13.41
N ALA A 572 44.17 -31.09 14.11
CA ALA A 572 43.71 -32.49 14.19
C ALA A 572 42.24 -32.44 14.67
N VAL A 573 41.21 -33.05 14.07
CA VAL A 573 41.03 -34.40 13.50
C VAL A 573 40.95 -35.50 14.57
N LYS A 574 39.72 -35.87 14.95
CA LYS A 574 39.27 -37.23 15.26
C LYS A 574 37.73 -37.29 15.39
N GLN A 575 37.07 -38.05 14.51
CA GLN A 575 35.96 -38.93 14.94
C GLN A 575 36.57 -40.27 15.37
N PRO A 576 35.85 -41.12 16.12
CA PRO A 576 35.01 -42.13 15.45
C PRO A 576 33.56 -42.18 15.97
N GLN A 577 32.79 -43.11 15.41
CA GLN A 577 31.40 -43.46 15.77
C GLN A 577 31.39 -44.22 17.14
N SER A 578 30.27 -44.49 17.83
CA SER A 578 29.08 -45.21 17.31
C SER A 578 27.95 -45.44 18.33
N LEU A 579 26.76 -45.78 17.80
CA LEU A 579 25.69 -46.66 18.34
C LEU A 579 24.78 -46.25 19.52
N PHE A 580 23.60 -46.91 19.55
CA PHE A 580 22.45 -46.83 20.48
C PHE A 580 21.79 -45.44 20.65
N ARG A 581 20.60 -45.11 20.10
CA ARG A 581 19.43 -45.82 19.53
C ARG A 581 18.31 -46.23 20.52
N PHE A 582 17.36 -45.30 20.74
CA PHE A 582 15.89 -45.52 20.94
C PHE A 582 15.42 -46.26 22.24
N PRO A 583 14.11 -46.34 22.60
CA PRO A 583 13.12 -45.23 22.76
C PRO A 583 12.09 -45.41 23.92
N TRP A 584 11.09 -44.50 24.00
CA TRP A 584 9.90 -44.46 24.89
C TRP A 584 10.18 -44.12 26.37
N GLN A 585 9.24 -43.53 27.11
CA GLN A 585 7.84 -43.15 26.78
C GLN A 585 7.69 -41.70 26.33
#